data_AF-A0A143PHL5-F1
#
_entry.id   AF-A0A143PHL5-F1
#
_cell.length_a   1.000
_cell.length_b   1.000
_cell.length_c   1.000
_cell.angle_alpha   90.00
_cell.angle_beta   90.00
_cell.angle_gamma   90.00
#
_symmetry.space_group_name_H-M   'P 1'
#
loop_
_entity.id
_entity.type
_entity.pdbx_description
1 polymer ?
#
loop_
_entity_poly.entity_id
_entity_poly.type
_entity_poly.pdbx_seq_one_letter_code
_entity_poly.pdbx_strand_id
1 'polypeptide(L)'
;MRADTMVAVAMLAAAAGCSSMSDTFKTTPGRTERPATDVPWQFVLADGALNNNSSCRTPIVDPRDKATLQLERSDRGYGDYRVPEGRYGVVGTELLRVDCTTGRTVGVVRQ
;
A
#
# COMPACT_ATOMS: atom_id res chain seq x y z
N MET A 1 -25.65 -41.17 -48.96
CA MET A 1 -24.31 -41.36 -48.34
C MET A 1 -23.47 -40.14 -48.65
N ARG A 2 -23.22 -39.32 -47.63
CA ARG A 2 -22.03 -38.47 -47.41
C ARG A 2 -22.40 -37.50 -46.27
N ALA A 3 -21.77 -37.75 -45.14
CA ALA A 3 -21.87 -36.96 -43.92
C ALA A 3 -20.73 -35.94 -43.98
N ASP A 4 -21.01 -34.67 -43.74
CA ASP A 4 -19.98 -33.67 -43.50
C ASP A 4 -20.42 -32.74 -42.36
N THR A 5 -20.03 -33.17 -41.16
CA THR A 5 -19.46 -32.40 -40.05
C THR A 5 -20.08 -31.04 -39.68
N MET A 6 -20.77 -31.02 -38.54
CA MET A 6 -20.93 -29.86 -37.67
C MET A 6 -19.57 -29.23 -37.33
N VAL A 7 -19.41 -27.92 -37.55
CA VAL A 7 -18.37 -27.13 -36.89
C VAL A 7 -19.05 -26.01 -36.13
N ALA A 8 -19.14 -26.22 -34.82
CA ALA A 8 -19.48 -25.20 -33.85
C ALA A 8 -18.30 -24.21 -33.74
N VAL A 9 -18.52 -22.95 -34.09
CA VAL A 9 -17.55 -21.89 -33.80
C VAL A 9 -17.91 -21.30 -32.46
N ALA A 10 -17.16 -21.73 -31.44
CA ALA A 10 -17.25 -21.26 -30.08
C ALA A 10 -16.73 -19.82 -29.96
N MET A 11 -17.47 -19.04 -29.17
CA MET A 11 -17.14 -17.71 -28.67
C MET A 11 -15.77 -17.66 -28.01
N LEU A 12 -15.04 -16.54 -28.14
CA LEU A 12 -14.12 -16.06 -27.10
C LEU A 12 -14.21 -14.54 -27.00
N ALA A 13 -14.98 -14.08 -26.02
CA ALA A 13 -15.07 -12.68 -25.62
C ALA A 13 -13.87 -12.32 -24.74
N ALA A 14 -13.02 -11.41 -25.20
CA ALA A 14 -11.96 -10.82 -24.38
C ALA A 14 -12.48 -9.51 -23.76
N ALA A 15 -13.14 -9.61 -22.61
CA ALA A 15 -13.38 -8.46 -21.76
C ALA A 15 -12.06 -8.11 -21.06
N ALA A 16 -11.39 -7.05 -21.54
CA ALA A 16 -10.27 -6.43 -20.83
C ALA A 16 -10.81 -5.67 -19.62
N GLY A 17 -11.13 -6.41 -18.55
CA GLY A 17 -11.37 -5.83 -17.24
C GLY A 17 -10.05 -5.37 -16.65
N CYS A 18 -9.86 -4.04 -16.55
CA CYS A 18 -8.81 -3.47 -15.73
C CYS A 18 -9.10 -3.84 -14.27
N SER A 19 -8.43 -4.86 -13.75
CA SER A 19 -8.52 -5.25 -12.36
C SER A 19 -7.78 -4.22 -11.52
N SER A 20 -8.48 -3.20 -11.04
CA SER A 20 -8.09 -2.54 -9.80
C SER A 20 -8.17 -3.60 -8.71
N MET A 21 -7.03 -4.17 -8.33
CA MET A 21 -6.90 -4.95 -7.10
C MET A 21 -7.20 -4.02 -5.93
N SER A 22 -8.47 -3.97 -5.53
CA SER A 22 -8.85 -3.50 -4.20
C SER A 22 -8.62 -4.67 -3.25
N ASP A 23 -7.42 -4.75 -2.68
CA ASP A 23 -7.09 -5.73 -1.66
C ASP A 23 -8.15 -5.72 -0.56
N THR A 24 -8.70 -6.90 -0.31
CA THR A 24 -9.83 -7.11 0.61
C THR A 24 -9.38 -6.80 2.02
N PHE A 25 -9.99 -5.75 2.59
CA PHE A 25 -9.65 -5.17 3.88
C PHE A 25 -10.06 -6.10 5.06
N LYS A 26 -9.19 -7.08 5.32
CA LYS A 26 -9.02 -7.90 6.54
C LYS A 26 -9.01 -7.06 7.81
N THR A 27 -10.12 -6.96 8.51
CA THR A 27 -10.26 -6.08 9.66
C THR A 27 -9.96 -6.77 11.01
N THR A 28 -8.78 -6.48 11.58
CA THR A 28 -8.30 -6.92 12.91
C THR A 28 -7.78 -5.69 13.66
N PRO A 29 -7.96 -5.51 14.98
CA PRO A 29 -7.45 -4.34 15.73
C PRO A 29 -5.93 -4.22 15.53
N GLY A 30 -5.43 -3.03 15.20
CA GLY A 30 -4.36 -2.92 14.18
C GLY A 30 -4.91 -2.74 12.76
N ARG A 31 -6.16 -2.26 12.72
CA ARG A 31 -7.01 -2.05 11.56
C ARG A 31 -6.54 -0.74 10.95
N THR A 32 -5.99 -0.78 9.74
CA THR A 32 -6.01 0.42 8.91
C THR A 32 -7.45 0.93 8.92
N GLU A 33 -7.69 2.17 9.28
CA GLU A 33 -9.05 2.72 9.37
C GLU A 33 -9.55 3.11 7.98
N ARG A 34 -8.64 3.60 7.14
CA ARG A 34 -8.92 4.01 5.77
C ARG A 34 -7.66 3.99 4.91
N PRO A 35 -7.80 3.91 3.58
CA PRO A 35 -6.67 4.04 2.68
C PRO A 35 -6.01 5.41 2.83
N ALA A 36 -4.68 5.43 2.71
CA ALA A 36 -3.92 6.64 2.49
C ALA A 36 -4.02 7.08 1.03
N THR A 37 -3.80 8.36 0.75
CA THR A 37 -3.89 8.95 -0.60
C THR A 37 -2.57 9.59 -0.99
N ASP A 38 -2.24 9.67 -2.28
CA ASP A 38 -1.00 10.33 -2.75
C ASP A 38 0.28 9.84 -2.04
N VAL A 39 0.41 8.52 -1.90
CA VAL A 39 1.57 7.88 -1.29
C VAL A 39 2.60 7.49 -2.36
N PRO A 40 3.92 7.53 -2.07
CA PRO A 40 4.91 6.99 -2.98
C PRO A 40 4.75 5.47 -3.09
N TRP A 41 5.39 4.87 -4.10
CA TRP A 41 5.45 3.41 -4.22
C TRP A 41 6.02 2.73 -2.96
N GLN A 42 7.05 3.35 -2.37
CA GLN A 42 7.64 2.97 -1.10
C GLN A 42 8.38 4.16 -0.50
N PHE A 43 8.39 4.23 0.82
CA PHE A 43 9.27 5.11 1.58
C PHE A 43 10.67 4.49 1.67
N VAL A 44 11.68 5.35 1.73
CA VAL A 44 13.10 4.96 1.79
C VAL A 44 13.73 5.50 3.07
N LEU A 45 14.93 5.03 3.39
CA LEU A 45 15.73 5.59 4.47
C LEU A 45 16.25 6.98 4.08
N ALA A 46 16.71 7.76 5.07
CA ALA A 46 17.18 9.12 4.84
C ALA A 46 18.37 9.22 3.86
N ASP A 47 19.18 8.16 3.77
CA ASP A 47 20.27 8.02 2.79
C ASP A 47 19.79 7.58 1.39
N GLY A 48 18.49 7.35 1.21
CA GLY A 48 17.86 6.88 -0.02
C GLY A 48 17.84 5.36 -0.19
N ALA A 49 18.40 4.60 0.75
CA ALA A 49 18.37 3.14 0.69
C ALA A 49 16.95 2.60 0.90
N LEU A 50 16.65 1.46 0.28
CA LEU A 50 15.36 0.79 0.46
C LEU A 50 15.18 0.33 1.91
N ASN A 51 13.98 0.46 2.43
CA ASN A 51 13.64 -0.11 3.73
C ASN A 51 13.35 -1.61 3.54
N ASN A 52 14.39 -2.44 3.64
CA ASN A 52 14.37 -3.88 3.39
C ASN A 52 14.62 -4.72 4.65
N ASN A 53 14.34 -4.16 5.83
CA ASN A 53 14.60 -4.80 7.11
C ASN A 53 13.30 -5.08 7.86
N SER A 54 13.23 -6.17 8.62
CA SER A 54 12.01 -6.49 9.39
C SER A 54 11.72 -5.50 10.54
N SER A 55 12.69 -4.67 10.90
CA SER A 55 12.58 -3.68 11.97
C SER A 55 12.23 -2.30 11.42
N CYS A 56 11.25 -1.65 12.02
CA CYS A 56 10.85 -0.29 11.68
C CYS A 56 11.98 0.71 11.96
N ARG A 57 12.39 1.43 10.92
CA ARG A 57 13.45 2.45 10.98
C ARG A 57 12.84 3.86 11.05
N THR A 58 13.61 4.80 11.59
CA THR A 58 13.25 6.21 11.62
C THR A 58 14.50 7.08 11.51
N PRO A 59 14.44 8.25 10.86
CA PRO A 59 13.36 8.65 9.97
C PRO A 59 13.31 7.81 8.68
N ILE A 60 12.13 7.69 8.09
CA ILE A 60 11.97 7.30 6.68
C ILE A 60 11.54 8.54 5.90
N VAL A 61 11.72 8.53 4.58
CA VAL A 61 11.46 9.68 3.73
C VAL A 61 10.68 9.32 2.48
N ASP A 62 9.85 10.26 2.01
CA ASP A 62 9.27 10.19 0.67
C ASP A 62 10.37 10.49 -0.36
N PRO A 63 10.69 9.56 -1.28
CA PRO A 63 11.73 9.78 -2.26
C PRO A 63 11.41 10.89 -3.27
N ARG A 64 10.12 11.24 -3.45
CA ARG A 64 9.65 12.24 -4.42
C ARG A 64 10.05 13.66 -4.03
N ASP A 65 9.95 14.00 -2.75
CA ASP A 65 10.13 15.38 -2.27
C ASP A 65 10.84 15.51 -0.91
N LYS A 66 11.37 14.40 -0.39
CA LYS A 66 12.13 14.32 0.87
C LYS A 66 11.33 14.65 2.13
N ALA A 67 10.00 14.51 2.10
CA ALA A 67 9.22 14.57 3.34
C ALA A 67 9.69 13.52 4.35
N THR A 68 9.97 13.97 5.56
CA THR A 68 10.43 13.12 6.67
C THR A 68 9.26 12.59 7.47
N LEU A 69 9.25 11.28 7.71
CA LEU A 69 8.28 10.58 8.54
C LEU A 69 8.99 10.06 9.80
N GLN A 70 8.37 10.30 10.95
CA GLN A 70 8.93 9.92 12.25
C GLN A 70 8.14 8.79 12.87
N LEU A 71 8.82 7.70 13.23
CA LEU A 71 8.20 6.55 13.87
C LEU A 71 7.65 6.96 15.24
N GLU A 72 6.37 6.69 15.47
CA GLU A 72 5.73 6.89 16.76
C GLU A 72 5.63 5.60 17.55
N ARG A 73 5.21 4.51 16.89
CA ARG A 73 5.16 3.17 17.48
C ARG A 73 5.33 2.11 16.41
N SER A 74 5.83 0.95 16.80
CA SER A 74 5.92 -0.23 15.94
C SER A 74 5.28 -1.44 16.59
N ASP A 75 4.54 -2.23 15.82
CA ASP A 75 3.99 -3.52 16.23
C ASP A 75 4.01 -4.51 15.07
N ARG A 76 4.48 -5.74 15.32
CA ARG A 76 4.46 -6.88 14.37
C ARG A 76 4.92 -6.55 12.93
N GLY A 77 5.99 -5.76 12.78
CA GLY A 77 6.53 -5.40 11.47
C GLY A 77 5.83 -4.23 10.79
N TYR A 78 4.88 -3.57 11.46
CA TYR A 78 4.27 -2.32 11.04
C TYR A 78 4.76 -1.17 11.90
N GLY A 79 4.97 -0.01 11.27
CA GLY A 79 5.28 1.23 11.96
C GLY A 79 4.17 2.24 11.71
N ASP A 80 3.72 2.90 12.77
CA ASP A 80 2.81 4.04 12.68
C ASP A 80 3.67 5.31 12.77
N TYR A 81 3.64 6.10 11.70
CA TYR A 81 4.50 7.25 11.51
C TYR A 81 3.72 8.55 11.56
N ARG A 82 4.28 9.54 12.26
CA ARG A 82 3.90 10.95 12.09
C ARG A 82 4.41 11.46 10.75
N VAL A 83 3.55 12.19 10.07
CA VAL A 83 3.81 12.76 8.75
C VAL A 83 3.63 14.28 8.80
N PRO A 84 4.24 15.06 7.88
CA PRO A 84 3.95 16.49 7.78
C PRO A 84 2.44 16.73 7.53
N GLU A 85 1.90 17.81 8.09
CA GLU A 85 0.47 18.12 7.97
C GLU A 85 -0.01 18.20 6.51
N GLY A 86 -1.24 17.72 6.28
CA GLY A 86 -1.85 17.73 4.96
C GLY A 86 -1.33 16.65 3.99
N ARG A 87 -0.51 15.70 4.46
CA ARG A 87 0.07 14.65 3.62
C ARG A 87 -0.57 13.29 3.80
N TYR A 88 -0.50 12.53 2.72
CA TYR A 88 -0.93 11.13 2.65
C TYR A 88 -2.40 10.90 3.03
N GLY A 89 -3.18 11.97 3.00
CA GLY A 89 -4.54 12.02 3.51
C GLY A 89 -4.64 11.96 5.03
N VAL A 90 -3.56 11.98 5.82
CA VAL A 90 -3.57 11.93 7.31
C VAL A 90 -4.08 13.26 7.89
N VAL A 91 -4.97 13.21 8.89
CA VAL A 91 -5.52 14.41 9.55
C VAL A 91 -5.56 14.29 11.08
N GLY A 92 -5.46 15.42 11.78
CA GLY A 92 -5.60 15.48 13.24
C GLY A 92 -4.59 14.59 13.97
N THR A 93 -5.08 13.66 14.80
CA THR A 93 -4.28 12.70 15.58
C THR A 93 -4.17 11.35 14.87
N GLU A 94 -4.15 11.32 13.54
CA GLU A 94 -3.93 10.10 12.79
C GLU A 94 -2.44 9.91 12.44
N LEU A 95 -2.09 8.67 12.12
CA LEU A 95 -0.75 8.25 11.73
C LEU A 95 -0.81 7.46 10.42
N LEU A 96 0.31 7.47 9.70
CA LEU A 96 0.49 6.64 8.52
C LEU A 96 1.11 5.31 8.91
N ARG A 97 0.39 4.21 8.68
CA ARG A 97 0.91 2.86 8.87
C ARG A 97 1.69 2.40 7.65
N VAL A 98 2.93 1.97 7.87
CA VAL A 98 3.86 1.49 6.85
C VAL A 98 4.33 0.09 7.23
N ASP A 99 4.40 -0.81 6.25
CA ASP A 99 5.06 -2.11 6.38
C ASP A 99 6.58 -1.88 6.43
N CYS A 100 7.20 -2.26 7.54
CA CYS A 100 8.61 -1.98 7.79
C CYS A 100 9.55 -2.81 6.92
N THR A 101 9.09 -3.96 6.42
CA THR A 101 9.87 -4.86 5.56
C THR A 101 9.98 -4.33 4.14
N THR A 102 8.95 -3.65 3.65
CA THR A 102 8.89 -3.18 2.26
C THR A 102 8.88 -1.65 2.12
N GLY A 103 8.73 -0.91 3.21
CA GLY A 103 8.52 0.54 3.19
C GLY A 103 7.20 0.97 2.53
N ARG A 104 6.23 0.06 2.36
CA ARG A 104 4.98 0.34 1.66
C ARG A 104 3.89 0.80 2.60
N THR A 105 3.08 1.73 2.15
CA THR A 105 1.93 2.18 2.92
C THR A 105 0.88 1.09 3.04
N VAL A 106 0.41 0.86 4.26
CA VAL A 106 -0.75 0.01 4.56
C VAL A 106 -2.02 0.85 4.69
N GLY A 107 -1.89 2.07 5.22
CA GLY A 107 -2.93 3.11 5.20
C GLY A 107 -2.90 4.00 6.45
N VAL A 108 -4.03 4.60 6.81
CA VAL A 108 -4.13 5.54 7.94
C VAL A 108 -4.75 4.87 9.16
N VAL A 109 -4.23 5.19 10.35
CA VAL A 109 -4.70 4.70 11.65
C VAL A 109 -4.83 5.85 12.65
N ARG A 110 -5.67 5.71 13.70
CA ARG A 110 -5.65 6.66 14.82
C ARG A 110 -4.46 6.43 15.75
N GLN A 111 -3.94 7.53 16.29
CA GLN A 111 -2.97 7.55 17.39
C GLN A 111 -3.58 6.98 18.66
#